data_AF-E6X192-F1
#
_entry.id   AF-E6X192-F1
#
_cell.length_a   1.000
_cell.length_b   1.000
_cell.length_c   1.000
_cell.angle_alpha   90.00
_cell.angle_beta   90.00
_cell.angle_gamma   90.00
#
_symmetry.space_group_name_H-M   'P 1'
#
loop_
_entity.id
_entity.type
_entity.pdbx_description
1 polymer ?
#
loop_
_entity_poly.entity_id
_entity_poly.type
_entity_poly.pdbx_seq_one_letter_code
_entity_poly.pdbx_strand_id
1 'polypeptide(L)'
;MKKVISLIIVLSVVLLVGCGRGGNTAGDAPKRSGKLVTVEKEASQWSVRLVARDERGLQSADAQLGAVEEGDAEQRHTLKALSPFGGSYLDIVFVDPDGVEPGEYKSSFHESVPGQTDEWTFTVRADADYSGKVSLSWRGLYVLESYTDETGRIRYREHRSLTNPLLKKMRVVDMKSGETVPVITKGKMNSITFAMTGSHSRTFRWELLTEENMATEAAVSEEKGTSSLWKRVERIRQEKKVKFDLSKPPTIKGNQDGT
;
A
#
# COMPACT_ATOMS: atom_id res chain seq x y z
N MET A 1 -49.86 -15.77 -22.51
CA MET A 1 -50.66 -15.08 -21.47
C MET A 1 -49.84 -15.06 -20.18
N LYS A 2 -49.14 -13.97 -19.87
CA LYS A 2 -48.31 -13.84 -18.66
C LYS A 2 -48.89 -12.70 -17.79
N LYS A 3 -49.21 -13.02 -16.53
CA LYS A 3 -49.83 -12.12 -15.56
C LYS A 3 -48.81 -11.10 -15.09
N VAL A 4 -49.15 -9.82 -15.22
CA VAL A 4 -48.45 -8.67 -14.65
C VAL A 4 -48.97 -8.49 -13.23
N ILE A 5 -48.09 -8.51 -12.23
CA ILE A 5 -48.41 -8.15 -10.85
C ILE A 5 -47.77 -6.79 -10.60
N SER A 6 -48.58 -5.73 -10.69
CA SER A 6 -48.21 -4.38 -10.25
C SER A 6 -48.35 -4.30 -8.74
N LEU A 7 -47.25 -4.03 -8.03
CA LEU A 7 -47.25 -3.71 -6.61
C LEU A 7 -47.17 -2.18 -6.45
N ILE A 8 -48.26 -1.57 -5.99
CA ILE A 8 -48.35 -0.14 -5.66
C ILE A 8 -47.92 0.00 -4.20
N ILE A 9 -46.78 0.67 -3.95
CA ILE A 9 -46.36 1.07 -2.60
C ILE A 9 -46.73 2.54 -2.43
N VAL A 10 -47.67 2.79 -1.53
CA VAL A 10 -48.12 4.12 -1.10
C VAL A 10 -47.09 4.65 -0.08
N LEU A 11 -46.39 5.73 -0.42
CA LEU A 11 -45.48 6.42 0.49
C LEU A 11 -46.21 7.60 1.14
N SER A 12 -46.54 7.44 2.42
CA SER A 12 -47.14 8.50 3.23
C SER A 12 -46.07 9.52 3.65
N VAL A 13 -46.23 10.77 3.18
CA VAL A 13 -45.45 11.93 3.61
C VAL A 13 -45.95 12.38 4.98
N VAL A 14 -45.10 12.30 6.00
CA VAL A 14 -45.33 12.95 7.29
C VAL A 14 -44.40 14.17 7.38
N LEU A 15 -44.97 15.34 7.15
CA LEU A 15 -44.36 16.64 7.45
C LEU A 15 -44.54 16.92 8.94
N LEU A 16 -43.45 16.94 9.72
CA LEU A 16 -43.44 17.52 11.06
C LEU A 16 -42.69 18.85 11.02
N VAL A 17 -43.48 19.92 10.92
CA VAL A 17 -43.06 21.29 11.22
C VAL A 17 -43.08 21.46 12.73
N GLY A 18 -41.91 21.68 13.33
CA GLY A 18 -41.76 21.94 14.76
C GLY A 18 -40.87 23.17 15.00
N CYS A 19 -41.48 24.36 15.00
CA CYS A 19 -40.87 25.58 15.52
C CYS A 19 -40.93 25.56 17.06
N GLY A 20 -39.81 25.21 17.70
CA GLY A 20 -39.66 25.27 19.16
C GLY A 20 -38.65 26.33 19.58
N ARG A 21 -39.16 27.50 20.00
CA ARG A 21 -38.43 28.62 20.60
C ARG A 21 -38.47 28.47 22.13
N GLY A 22 -37.32 28.47 22.81
CA GLY A 22 -37.30 28.70 24.27
C GLY A 22 -36.06 28.23 25.02
N GLY A 23 -35.47 29.14 25.80
CA GLY A 23 -34.85 28.83 27.10
C GLY A 23 -33.33 28.84 27.17
N ASN A 24 -32.74 30.02 27.38
CA ASN A 24 -31.39 30.16 27.94
C ASN A 24 -31.39 29.62 29.39
N THR A 25 -30.72 28.50 29.63
CA THR A 25 -30.21 28.15 30.96
C THR A 25 -28.75 27.76 30.83
N ALA A 26 -27.91 28.66 31.34
CA ALA A 26 -26.48 28.46 31.50
C ALA A 26 -26.25 27.40 32.59
N GLY A 27 -25.89 26.21 32.15
CA GLY A 27 -25.33 25.16 32.98
C GLY A 27 -24.15 24.57 32.22
N ASP A 28 -22.93 25.05 32.54
CA ASP A 28 -21.68 24.53 32.02
C ASP A 28 -21.43 23.11 32.56
N ALA A 29 -22.12 22.14 31.96
CA ALA A 29 -21.71 20.75 32.04
C ALA A 29 -20.53 20.56 31.08
N PRO A 30 -19.39 20.00 31.53
CA PRO A 30 -18.27 19.71 30.63
C PRO A 30 -18.73 18.68 29.60
N LYS A 31 -19.05 19.14 28.38
CA LYS A 31 -19.28 18.31 27.20
C LYS A 31 -17.98 17.59 26.87
N ARG A 32 -17.73 16.46 27.54
CA ARG A 32 -16.80 15.42 27.08
C ARG A 32 -17.41 14.85 25.80
N SER A 33 -17.14 15.52 24.69
CA SER A 33 -17.28 15.00 23.34
C SER A 33 -16.27 13.86 23.21
N GLY A 34 -16.66 12.68 23.71
CA GLY A 34 -15.96 11.44 23.42
C GLY A 34 -16.13 11.19 21.93
N LYS A 35 -15.11 11.55 21.14
CA LYS A 35 -15.04 11.21 19.73
C LYS A 35 -15.10 9.69 19.66
N LEU A 36 -16.26 9.15 19.27
CA LEU A 36 -16.44 7.72 19.03
C LEU A 36 -15.42 7.34 17.96
N VAL A 37 -14.36 6.61 18.34
CA VAL A 37 -13.40 6.08 17.38
C VAL A 37 -14.06 4.82 16.84
N THR A 38 -14.81 4.96 15.75
CA THR A 38 -15.28 3.81 14.99
C THR A 38 -14.05 3.11 14.42
N VAL A 39 -13.77 1.90 14.88
CA VAL A 39 -12.69 1.08 14.34
C VAL A 39 -13.09 0.70 12.92
N GLU A 40 -12.33 1.16 11.95
CA GLU A 40 -12.55 0.85 10.53
C GLU A 40 -12.29 -0.65 10.31
N LYS A 41 -13.26 -1.35 9.71
CA LYS A 41 -13.15 -2.76 9.35
C LYS A 41 -12.28 -2.92 8.10
N GLU A 42 -11.62 -4.06 7.95
CA GLU A 42 -10.98 -4.44 6.69
C GLU A 42 -12.01 -4.48 5.56
N ALA A 43 -11.64 -3.86 4.43
CA ALA A 43 -12.50 -3.78 3.26
C ALA A 43 -12.37 -5.08 2.45
N SER A 44 -13.48 -5.74 2.13
CA SER A 44 -13.44 -6.91 1.24
C SER A 44 -13.21 -6.51 -0.22
N GLN A 45 -13.67 -5.33 -0.62
CA GLN A 45 -13.44 -4.78 -1.95
C GLN A 45 -12.64 -3.49 -1.85
N TRP A 46 -11.48 -3.45 -2.52
CA TRP A 46 -10.55 -2.34 -2.42
C TRP A 46 -9.72 -2.18 -3.68
N SER A 47 -9.17 -0.98 -3.89
CA SER A 47 -8.17 -0.72 -4.92
C SER A 47 -7.06 0.20 -4.43
N VAL A 48 -5.93 0.16 -5.11
CA VAL A 48 -4.78 1.05 -4.92
C VAL A 48 -4.39 1.65 -6.25
N ARG A 49 -4.07 2.95 -6.25
CA ARG A 49 -3.59 3.67 -7.42
C ARG A 49 -2.10 3.91 -7.36
N LEU A 50 -1.38 3.34 -8.32
CA LEU A 50 0.06 3.47 -8.51
C LEU A 50 0.39 4.63 -9.44
N VAL A 51 1.44 5.36 -9.12
CA VAL A 51 1.95 6.48 -9.91
C VAL A 51 3.47 6.44 -9.92
N ALA A 52 4.05 6.42 -11.11
CA ALA A 52 5.48 6.61 -11.33
C ALA A 52 5.75 8.06 -11.75
N ARG A 53 6.84 8.65 -11.24
CA ARG A 53 7.37 9.95 -11.66
C ARG A 53 8.86 9.88 -11.88
N ASP A 54 9.36 10.55 -12.90
CA ASP A 54 10.79 10.62 -13.18
C ASP A 54 11.38 12.02 -12.96
N GLU A 55 12.70 12.15 -13.11
CA GLU A 55 13.42 13.42 -12.91
C GLU A 55 13.14 14.46 -14.01
N ARG A 56 12.58 14.03 -15.16
CA ARG A 56 12.13 14.91 -16.24
C ARG A 56 10.76 15.52 -15.95
N GLY A 57 10.10 15.07 -14.88
CA GLY A 57 8.73 15.46 -14.53
C GLY A 57 7.66 14.69 -15.30
N LEU A 58 8.03 13.63 -16.03
CA LEU A 58 7.04 12.73 -16.62
C LEU A 58 6.37 11.94 -15.51
N GLN A 59 5.07 11.76 -15.65
CA GLN A 59 4.24 11.01 -14.72
C GLN A 59 3.44 9.97 -15.50
N SER A 60 3.40 8.74 -15.00
CA SER A 60 2.52 7.72 -15.56
C SER A 60 1.05 8.10 -15.40
N ALA A 61 0.20 7.52 -16.25
CA ALA A 61 -1.22 7.42 -15.91
C ALA A 61 -1.40 6.63 -14.61
N ASP A 62 -2.52 6.84 -13.92
CA ASP A 62 -2.85 6.08 -12.71
C ASP A 62 -3.11 4.62 -13.11
N ALA A 63 -2.21 3.71 -12.71
CA ALA A 63 -2.44 2.27 -12.81
C ALA A 63 -3.12 1.78 -11.54
N GLN A 64 -3.99 0.78 -11.64
CA GLN A 64 -4.81 0.34 -10.50
C GLN A 64 -4.67 -1.16 -10.24
N LEU A 65 -4.54 -1.55 -8.99
CA LEU A 65 -4.68 -2.94 -8.59
C LEU A 65 -5.69 -3.04 -7.45
N GLY A 66 -6.30 -4.20 -7.25
CA GLY A 66 -7.26 -4.36 -6.18
C GLY A 66 -7.93 -5.71 -6.12
N ALA A 67 -8.80 -5.84 -5.13
CA ALA A 67 -9.64 -7.01 -4.93
C ALA A 67 -11.12 -6.64 -5.03
N VAL A 68 -11.91 -7.46 -5.72
CA VAL A 68 -13.37 -7.34 -5.79
C VAL A 68 -14.03 -8.73 -5.79
N GLU A 69 -15.14 -8.88 -5.05
CA GLU A 69 -15.86 -10.16 -4.84
C GLU A 69 -16.75 -10.58 -6.03
N GLU A 70 -16.34 -10.34 -7.28
CA GLU A 70 -17.14 -10.71 -8.48
C GLU A 70 -16.54 -11.91 -9.21
N GLY A 71 -17.40 -12.85 -9.65
CA GLY A 71 -16.98 -13.99 -10.48
C GLY A 71 -16.39 -13.62 -11.85
N ASP A 72 -16.60 -12.38 -12.32
CA ASP A 72 -16.00 -11.81 -13.54
C ASP A 72 -15.13 -10.57 -13.25
N ALA A 73 -14.71 -10.39 -11.98
CA ALA A 73 -13.90 -9.26 -11.50
C ALA A 73 -12.74 -8.91 -12.45
N GLU A 74 -12.01 -9.96 -12.80
CA GLU A 74 -10.82 -9.94 -13.64
C GLU A 74 -11.12 -9.36 -15.02
N GLN A 75 -12.19 -9.80 -15.67
CA GLN A 75 -12.50 -9.37 -17.03
C GLN A 75 -13.10 -7.96 -17.10
N ARG A 76 -13.91 -7.56 -16.11
CA ARG A 76 -14.65 -6.29 -16.17
C ARG A 76 -13.82 -5.09 -15.76
N HIS A 77 -12.87 -5.30 -14.86
CA HIS A 77 -12.12 -4.20 -14.23
C HIS A 77 -10.68 -4.10 -14.70
N THR A 78 -10.19 -5.09 -15.46
CA THR A 78 -8.85 -5.10 -16.05
C THR A 78 -8.86 -4.46 -17.43
N LEU A 79 -8.38 -3.22 -17.51
CA LEU A 79 -8.41 -2.39 -18.72
C LEU A 79 -7.11 -2.56 -19.50
N LYS A 80 -7.17 -2.88 -20.80
CA LYS A 80 -5.98 -2.97 -21.65
C LYS A 80 -5.21 -1.64 -21.65
N ALA A 81 -3.89 -1.73 -21.57
CA ALA A 81 -3.02 -0.58 -21.73
C ALA A 81 -3.09 -0.11 -23.17
N LEU A 82 -3.22 1.20 -23.34
CA LEU A 82 -2.96 1.81 -24.64
C LEU A 82 -1.45 1.83 -24.82
N SER A 83 -0.96 1.30 -25.95
CA SER A 83 0.46 1.38 -26.29
C SER A 83 0.93 2.84 -26.16
N PRO A 84 2.16 3.09 -25.67
CA PRO A 84 2.66 4.45 -25.58
C PRO A 84 2.60 5.09 -26.97
N PHE A 85 1.86 6.19 -27.08
CA PHE A 85 1.81 7.00 -28.27
C PHE A 85 3.18 7.67 -28.40
N GLY A 86 3.92 7.37 -29.47
CA GLY A 86 5.38 7.58 -29.58
C GLY A 86 5.93 8.89 -29.01
N GLY A 87 7.17 8.83 -28.53
CA GLY A 87 7.84 9.91 -27.81
C GLY A 87 8.38 9.42 -26.47
N SER A 88 8.78 10.35 -25.59
CA SER A 88 9.22 9.99 -24.24
C SER A 88 8.04 9.51 -23.40
N TYR A 89 8.19 8.34 -22.78
CA TYR A 89 7.15 7.75 -21.94
C TYR A 89 7.70 7.26 -20.59
N LEU A 90 6.79 7.23 -19.62
CA LEU A 90 6.93 6.58 -18.33
C LEU A 90 5.58 5.96 -18.01
N ASP A 91 5.55 4.67 -17.73
CA ASP A 91 4.28 3.96 -17.61
C ASP A 91 4.33 2.79 -16.62
N ILE A 92 3.16 2.39 -16.13
CA ILE A 92 2.97 1.21 -15.28
C ILE A 92 1.98 0.27 -15.97
N VAL A 93 2.39 -0.98 -16.15
CA VAL A 93 1.57 -2.01 -16.79
C VAL A 93 1.56 -3.31 -16.00
N PHE A 94 0.43 -3.99 -16.00
CA PHE A 94 0.28 -5.38 -15.58
C PHE A 94 0.39 -6.25 -16.83
N VAL A 95 1.25 -7.27 -16.81
CA VAL A 95 1.51 -8.15 -17.96
C VAL A 95 0.86 -9.49 -17.66
N ASP A 96 0.01 -9.96 -18.57
CA ASP A 96 -0.70 -11.24 -18.49
C ASP A 96 -1.35 -11.49 -17.10
N PRO A 97 -2.20 -10.58 -16.59
CA PRO A 97 -2.85 -10.82 -15.31
C PRO A 97 -3.73 -12.07 -15.36
N ASP A 98 -3.84 -12.76 -14.24
CA ASP A 98 -4.62 -13.98 -14.15
C ASP A 98 -6.09 -13.75 -14.51
N GLY A 99 -6.70 -14.75 -15.15
CA GLY A 99 -8.13 -14.73 -15.49
C GLY A 99 -8.55 -13.86 -16.67
N VAL A 100 -7.61 -13.19 -17.34
CA VAL A 100 -7.85 -12.44 -18.58
C VAL A 100 -7.00 -12.95 -19.76
N GLU A 101 -7.32 -12.47 -20.96
CA GLU A 101 -6.48 -12.75 -22.14
C GLU A 101 -5.05 -12.23 -21.94
N PRO A 102 -4.03 -12.90 -22.51
CA PRO A 102 -2.67 -12.38 -22.51
C PRO A 102 -2.57 -10.98 -23.12
N GLY A 103 -1.78 -10.11 -22.51
CA GLY A 103 -1.62 -8.72 -22.93
C GLY A 103 -1.11 -7.79 -21.83
N GLU A 104 -1.17 -6.50 -22.11
CA GLU A 104 -0.75 -5.45 -21.20
C GLU A 104 -1.96 -4.66 -20.71
N TYR A 105 -1.98 -4.35 -19.42
CA TYR A 105 -3.13 -3.78 -18.75
C TYR A 105 -2.77 -2.60 -17.84
N LYS A 106 -3.69 -1.65 -17.68
CA LYS A 106 -3.61 -0.49 -16.76
C LYS A 106 -4.19 -0.80 -15.39
N SER A 107 -5.02 -1.83 -15.32
CA SER A 107 -5.58 -2.30 -14.07
C SER A 107 -5.51 -3.81 -13.98
N SER A 108 -5.42 -4.33 -12.76
CA SER A 108 -5.48 -5.77 -12.48
C SER A 108 -6.30 -5.98 -11.21
N PHE A 109 -7.42 -6.67 -11.34
CA PHE A 109 -8.33 -6.99 -10.25
C PHE A 109 -8.56 -8.50 -10.24
N HIS A 110 -8.67 -9.09 -9.06
CA HIS A 110 -9.05 -10.48 -8.86
C HIS A 110 -9.69 -10.67 -7.48
N GLU A 111 -10.22 -11.85 -7.21
CA GLU A 111 -10.82 -12.16 -5.91
C GLU A 111 -9.71 -12.44 -4.89
N SER A 112 -9.74 -11.74 -3.76
CA SER A 112 -8.80 -12.00 -2.65
C SER A 112 -9.45 -12.90 -1.61
N VAL A 113 -8.82 -14.05 -1.35
CA VAL A 113 -9.35 -15.03 -0.40
C VAL A 113 -8.93 -14.68 1.03
N PRO A 114 -9.87 -14.45 1.97
CA PRO A 114 -9.52 -14.12 3.35
C PRO A 114 -8.59 -15.17 3.99
N GLY A 115 -7.49 -14.69 4.57
CA GLY A 115 -6.51 -15.57 5.23
C GLY A 115 -5.51 -16.21 4.29
N GLN A 116 -5.52 -15.89 2.99
CA GLN A 116 -4.46 -16.24 2.06
C GLN A 116 -3.59 -15.02 1.73
N THR A 117 -2.35 -15.27 1.35
CA THR A 117 -1.51 -14.23 0.77
C THR A 117 -1.92 -14.03 -0.67
N ASP A 118 -1.92 -12.78 -1.11
CA ASP A 118 -2.32 -12.41 -2.46
C ASP A 118 -1.23 -11.55 -3.12
N GLU A 119 -1.13 -11.61 -4.44
CA GLU A 119 -0.06 -10.93 -5.17
C GLU A 119 -0.47 -10.36 -6.52
N TRP A 120 0.10 -9.19 -6.84
CA TRP A 120 -0.02 -8.55 -8.15
C TRP A 120 1.38 -8.24 -8.68
N THR A 121 1.67 -8.66 -9.91
CA THR A 121 2.93 -8.32 -10.58
C THR A 121 2.70 -7.18 -11.59
N PHE A 122 3.53 -6.14 -11.51
CA PHE A 122 3.49 -5.02 -12.45
C PHE A 122 4.88 -4.56 -12.84
N THR A 123 4.97 -3.89 -13.98
CA THR A 123 6.22 -3.39 -14.53
C THR A 123 6.13 -1.88 -14.75
N VAL A 124 7.10 -1.16 -14.19
CA VAL A 124 7.34 0.24 -14.53
C VAL A 124 8.22 0.27 -15.78
N ARG A 125 7.78 0.96 -16.83
CA ARG A 125 8.48 1.07 -18.11
C ARG A 125 8.84 2.52 -18.40
N ALA A 126 9.96 2.72 -19.08
CA ALA A 126 10.39 4.02 -19.56
C ALA A 126 11.05 3.89 -20.93
N ASP A 127 11.39 5.01 -21.55
CA ASP A 127 12.18 5.05 -22.79
C ASP A 127 13.42 4.16 -22.70
N ALA A 128 13.81 3.56 -23.84
CA ALA A 128 14.96 2.65 -23.92
C ALA A 128 16.26 3.29 -23.41
N ASP A 129 16.44 4.60 -23.67
CA ASP A 129 17.65 5.33 -23.30
C ASP A 129 17.57 6.00 -21.91
N TYR A 130 16.46 5.81 -21.18
CA TYR A 130 16.28 6.45 -19.88
C TYR A 130 17.08 5.72 -18.78
N SER A 131 18.03 6.44 -18.16
CA SER A 131 18.89 5.91 -17.09
C SER A 131 18.70 6.62 -15.74
N GLY A 132 17.83 7.64 -15.68
CA GLY A 132 17.59 8.43 -14.48
C GLY A 132 16.80 7.72 -13.39
N LYS A 133 16.44 8.47 -12.34
CA LYS A 133 15.65 7.94 -11.22
C LYS A 133 14.15 7.97 -11.52
N VAL A 134 13.44 7.00 -10.97
CA VAL A 134 11.99 6.92 -10.96
C VAL A 134 11.52 6.76 -9.52
N SER A 135 10.53 7.55 -9.13
CA SER A 135 9.80 7.43 -7.88
C SER A 135 8.47 6.74 -8.14
N LEU A 136 8.29 5.56 -7.57
CA LEU A 136 7.03 4.82 -7.54
C LEU A 136 6.32 5.12 -6.22
N SER A 137 5.08 5.59 -6.32
CA SER A 137 4.25 5.97 -5.19
C SER A 137 2.84 5.43 -5.35
N TRP A 138 2.11 5.33 -4.24
CA TRP A 138 0.71 4.94 -4.22
C TRP A 138 -0.12 5.98 -3.50
N ARG A 139 -1.31 6.29 -4.04
CA ARG A 139 -2.13 7.38 -3.51
C ARG A 139 -2.92 6.99 -2.28
N GLY A 140 -3.22 5.74 -2.04
CA GLY A 140 -4.24 5.40 -1.05
C GLY A 140 -4.77 4.01 -1.27
N LEU A 141 -5.39 3.45 -0.23
CA LEU A 141 -6.39 2.42 -0.41
C LEU A 141 -7.73 3.11 -0.66
N TYR A 142 -8.44 2.65 -1.68
CA TYR A 142 -9.80 3.08 -2.00
C TYR A 142 -10.70 1.90 -1.67
N VAL A 143 -11.58 2.08 -0.70
CA VAL A 143 -12.59 1.08 -0.38
C VAL A 143 -13.69 1.20 -1.42
N LEU A 144 -14.13 0.06 -1.95
CA LEU A 144 -15.12 -0.04 -3.01
C LEU A 144 -16.43 -0.51 -2.39
N GLU A 145 -17.46 0.33 -2.46
CA GLU A 145 -18.81 -0.05 -2.03
C GLU A 145 -19.65 -0.34 -3.27
N SER A 146 -20.03 -1.60 -3.45
CA SER A 146 -20.90 -2.02 -4.56
C SER A 146 -22.30 -1.43 -4.41
N TYR A 147 -22.88 -0.95 -5.51
CA TYR A 147 -24.30 -0.60 -5.60
C TYR A 147 -24.85 -0.98 -6.98
N THR A 148 -26.14 -1.29 -7.04
CA THR A 148 -26.82 -1.54 -8.32
C THR A 148 -27.41 -0.23 -8.83
N ASP A 149 -27.06 0.16 -10.05
CA ASP A 149 -27.61 1.34 -10.71
C ASP A 149 -29.04 1.10 -11.25
N GLU A 150 -29.67 2.17 -11.76
CA GLU A 150 -31.04 2.12 -12.31
C GLU A 150 -31.17 1.14 -13.50
N THR A 151 -30.06 0.77 -14.15
CA THR A 151 -30.03 -0.18 -15.26
C THR A 151 -29.76 -1.62 -14.83
N GLY A 152 -29.68 -1.87 -13.50
CA GLY A 152 -29.39 -3.18 -12.94
C GLY A 152 -27.91 -3.55 -12.98
N ARG A 153 -27.00 -2.62 -13.27
CA ARG A 153 -25.55 -2.88 -13.33
C ARG A 153 -24.91 -2.64 -11.98
N ILE A 154 -23.99 -3.51 -11.59
CA ILE A 154 -23.15 -3.29 -10.41
C ILE A 154 -22.16 -2.17 -10.73
N ARG A 155 -22.03 -1.23 -9.81
CA ARG A 155 -21.16 -0.07 -9.83
C ARG A 155 -20.48 0.07 -8.48
N TYR A 156 -19.43 0.87 -8.43
CA TYR A 156 -18.65 1.06 -7.21
C TYR A 156 -18.61 2.54 -6.82
N ARG A 157 -18.91 2.81 -5.55
CA ARG A 157 -18.53 4.07 -4.91
C ARG A 157 -17.17 3.88 -4.28
N GLU A 158 -16.24 4.75 -4.65
CA GLU A 158 -14.90 4.73 -4.09
C GLU A 158 -14.81 5.74 -2.96
N HIS A 159 -14.23 5.33 -1.83
CA HIS A 159 -13.80 6.26 -0.80
C HIS A 159 -12.36 5.96 -0.39
N ARG A 160 -11.53 7.01 -0.41
CA ARG A 160 -10.13 6.88 -0.04
C ARG A 160 -10.01 6.73 1.47
N SER A 161 -9.38 5.64 1.91
CA SER A 161 -8.99 5.41 3.30
C SER A 161 -7.46 5.37 3.44
N LEU A 162 -6.96 6.15 4.39
CA LEU A 162 -5.55 6.15 4.79
C LEU A 162 -5.34 5.43 6.13
N THR A 163 -6.45 5.02 6.76
CA THR A 163 -6.49 4.40 8.10
C THR A 163 -6.91 2.95 8.05
N ASN A 164 -7.28 2.44 6.86
CA ASN A 164 -7.73 1.06 6.71
C ASN A 164 -6.67 0.07 7.21
N PRO A 165 -7.03 -0.93 8.03
CA PRO A 165 -6.07 -1.91 8.55
C PRO A 165 -5.31 -2.68 7.46
N LEU A 166 -5.91 -2.88 6.28
CA LEU A 166 -5.28 -3.58 5.15
C LEU A 166 -3.95 -2.95 4.73
N LEU A 167 -3.81 -1.63 4.85
CA LEU A 167 -2.57 -0.94 4.47
C LEU A 167 -1.34 -1.45 5.23
N LYS A 168 -1.54 -1.96 6.46
CA LYS A 168 -0.46 -2.55 7.28
C LYS A 168 -0.02 -3.92 6.78
N LYS A 169 -0.90 -4.61 6.06
CA LYS A 169 -0.67 -5.95 5.49
C LYS A 169 -0.05 -5.90 4.10
N MET A 170 0.02 -4.72 3.50
CA MET A 170 0.49 -4.55 2.12
C MET A 170 1.95 -4.13 2.08
N ARG A 171 2.66 -4.65 1.07
CA ARG A 171 4.03 -4.25 0.76
C ARG A 171 4.30 -4.35 -0.73
N VAL A 172 5.37 -3.68 -1.14
CA VAL A 172 5.89 -3.74 -2.51
C VAL A 172 7.29 -4.33 -2.47
N VAL A 173 7.52 -5.33 -3.31
CA VAL A 173 8.82 -6.00 -3.49
C VAL A 173 9.38 -5.61 -4.84
N ASP A 174 10.59 -5.07 -4.84
CA ASP A 174 11.36 -4.84 -6.06
C ASP A 174 12.02 -6.16 -6.48
N MET A 175 11.57 -6.71 -7.62
CA MET A 175 12.01 -8.03 -8.07
C MET A 175 13.48 -8.06 -8.49
N LYS A 176 14.10 -6.91 -8.75
CA LYS A 176 15.52 -6.82 -9.14
C LYS A 176 16.43 -6.76 -7.92
N SER A 177 16.10 -5.94 -6.92
CA SER A 177 16.94 -5.77 -5.72
C SER A 177 16.56 -6.72 -4.58
N GLY A 178 15.37 -7.31 -4.60
CA GLY A 178 14.77 -8.01 -3.47
C GLY A 178 14.37 -7.07 -2.33
N GLU A 179 14.38 -5.76 -2.54
CA GLU A 179 14.00 -4.78 -1.53
C GLU A 179 12.50 -4.83 -1.30
N THR A 180 12.11 -4.87 -0.03
CA THR A 180 10.71 -4.89 0.39
C THR A 180 10.37 -3.60 1.12
N VAL A 181 9.34 -2.90 0.67
CA VAL A 181 8.89 -1.63 1.25
C VAL A 181 7.43 -1.77 1.67
N PRO A 182 7.11 -1.60 2.97
CA PRO A 182 5.73 -1.61 3.43
C PRO A 182 4.96 -0.43 2.84
N VAL A 183 3.67 -0.63 2.55
CA VAL A 183 2.83 0.39 1.92
C VAL A 183 2.66 1.61 2.84
N ILE A 184 2.52 1.37 4.14
CA ILE A 184 2.40 2.42 5.15
C ILE A 184 3.46 2.28 6.23
N THR A 185 4.04 3.39 6.67
CA THR A 185 4.92 3.43 7.85
C THR A 185 4.56 4.64 8.70
N LYS A 186 4.29 4.41 9.99
CA LYS A 186 3.90 5.48 10.93
C LYS A 186 2.74 6.35 10.42
N GLY A 187 1.75 5.73 9.77
CA GLY A 187 0.57 6.41 9.24
C GLY A 187 0.80 7.23 7.96
N LYS A 188 1.98 7.14 7.34
CA LYS A 188 2.30 7.81 6.08
C LYS A 188 2.53 6.77 4.98
N MET A 189 2.01 7.05 3.78
CA MET A 189 2.32 6.24 2.61
C MET A 189 3.80 6.35 2.28
N ASN A 190 4.43 5.21 2.02
CA ASN A 190 5.80 5.21 1.51
C ASN A 190 5.81 5.37 -0.02
N SER A 191 7.02 5.41 -0.55
CA SER A 191 7.33 5.40 -1.98
C SER A 191 8.68 4.73 -2.16
N ILE A 192 8.91 4.15 -3.33
CA ILE A 192 10.19 3.55 -3.71
C ILE A 192 10.86 4.46 -4.73
N THR A 193 12.13 4.79 -4.55
CA THR A 193 12.93 5.46 -5.59
C THR A 193 14.01 4.54 -6.08
N PHE A 194 14.11 4.37 -7.39
CA PHE A 194 15.06 3.47 -8.01
C PHE A 194 15.63 4.07 -9.29
N ALA A 195 16.84 3.65 -9.66
CA ALA A 195 17.43 4.01 -10.95
C ALA A 195 17.06 2.95 -12.01
N MET A 196 16.75 3.40 -13.23
CA MET A 196 16.50 2.50 -14.35
C MET A 196 17.80 1.87 -14.88
N THR A 197 18.95 2.55 -14.71
CA THR A 197 20.28 1.99 -15.02
C THR A 197 20.41 1.46 -16.46
N GLY A 198 19.72 2.07 -17.42
CA GLY A 198 19.69 1.61 -18.82
C GLY A 198 18.76 0.41 -19.08
N SER A 199 18.03 -0.05 -18.06
CA SER A 199 16.88 -0.95 -18.25
C SER A 199 15.67 -0.13 -18.64
N HIS A 200 14.95 -0.53 -19.69
CA HIS A 200 13.69 0.10 -20.09
C HIS A 200 12.50 -0.37 -19.23
N SER A 201 12.71 -1.33 -18.34
CA SER A 201 11.69 -1.87 -17.44
C SER A 201 12.24 -2.19 -16.05
N ARG A 202 11.36 -2.13 -15.05
CA ARG A 202 11.60 -2.67 -13.70
C ARG A 202 10.32 -3.28 -13.14
N THR A 203 10.41 -4.54 -12.72
CA THR A 203 9.27 -5.32 -12.25
C THR A 203 9.17 -5.28 -10.73
N PHE A 204 7.94 -5.16 -10.26
CA PHE A 204 7.58 -5.13 -8.85
C PHE A 204 6.46 -6.13 -8.58
N ARG A 205 6.41 -6.60 -7.34
CA ARG A 205 5.32 -7.41 -6.83
C ARG A 205 4.66 -6.69 -5.66
N TRP A 206 3.36 -6.45 -5.77
CA TRP A 206 2.52 -6.02 -4.66
C TRP A 206 2.05 -7.26 -3.93
N GLU A 207 2.22 -7.31 -2.62
CA GLU A 207 1.79 -8.45 -1.80
C GLU A 207 0.80 -7.97 -0.73
N LEU A 208 -0.29 -8.71 -0.56
CA LEU A 208 -1.20 -8.62 0.58
C LEU A 208 -0.94 -9.82 1.49
N LEU A 209 -0.35 -9.57 2.66
CA LEU A 209 0.05 -10.60 3.61
C LEU A 209 -1.10 -11.00 4.55
N THR A 210 -1.01 -12.22 5.07
CA THR A 210 -1.80 -12.68 6.21
C THR A 210 -1.18 -12.20 7.53
N GLU A 211 -1.96 -12.22 8.62
CA GLU A 211 -1.45 -11.93 9.96
C GLU A 211 -0.30 -12.85 10.37
N GLU A 212 -0.36 -14.13 9.98
CA GLU A 212 0.67 -15.12 10.26
C GLU A 212 1.99 -14.80 9.56
N ASN A 213 1.92 -14.42 8.28
CA ASN A 213 3.10 -14.03 7.51
C ASN A 213 3.76 -12.78 8.10
N MET A 214 2.95 -11.81 8.54
CA MET A 214 3.46 -10.60 9.20
C MET A 214 4.17 -10.91 10.53
N ALA A 215 3.59 -11.79 11.37
CA ALA A 215 4.17 -12.15 12.65
C ALA A 215 5.50 -12.89 12.49
N THR A 216 5.57 -13.80 11.52
CA THR A 216 6.77 -14.58 11.21
C THR A 216 7.93 -13.67 10.80
N GLU A 217 7.67 -12.68 9.96
CA GLU A 217 8.71 -11.73 9.52
C GLU A 217 9.17 -10.79 10.63
N ALA A 218 8.25 -10.35 11.50
CA ALA A 218 8.61 -9.57 12.67
C ALA A 218 9.57 -10.34 13.58
N ALA A 219 9.29 -11.62 13.84
CA ALA A 219 10.15 -12.48 14.65
C ALA A 219 11.54 -12.69 14.02
N VAL A 220 11.61 -12.94 12.71
CA VAL A 220 12.89 -13.11 11.98
C VAL A 220 13.72 -11.81 11.99
N SER A 221 13.06 -10.65 11.90
CA SER A 221 13.73 -9.35 11.96
C SER A 221 14.33 -9.09 13.36
N GLU A 222 13.61 -9.43 14.43
CA GLU A 222 14.09 -9.31 15.82
C GLU A 222 15.26 -10.24 16.14
N GLU A 223 15.24 -11.49 15.65
CA GLU A 223 16.35 -12.44 15.83
C GLU A 223 17.64 -11.97 15.12
N LYS A 224 17.52 -11.42 13.90
CA LYS A 224 18.69 -10.84 13.21
C LYS A 224 19.22 -9.60 13.93
N GLY A 225 18.34 -8.77 14.47
CA GLY A 225 18.68 -7.59 15.26
C GLY A 225 19.45 -7.95 16.54
N THR A 226 18.94 -8.91 17.31
CA THR A 226 19.56 -9.37 18.56
C THR A 226 20.88 -10.09 18.31
N SER A 227 20.97 -10.96 17.29
CA SER A 227 22.22 -11.63 16.89
C SER A 227 23.35 -10.63 16.55
N SER A 228 23.02 -9.52 15.90
CA SER A 228 23.99 -8.46 15.59
C SER A 228 24.49 -7.72 16.84
N LEU A 229 23.61 -7.51 17.83
CA LEU A 229 23.95 -6.87 19.10
C LEU A 229 24.82 -7.77 19.98
N TRP A 230 24.51 -9.07 20.06
CA TRP A 230 25.34 -10.04 20.79
C TRP A 230 26.75 -10.14 20.20
N LYS A 231 26.88 -10.16 18.87
CA LYS A 231 28.21 -10.11 18.20
C LYS A 231 28.99 -8.83 18.51
N ARG A 232 28.30 -7.69 18.67
CA ARG A 232 28.92 -6.40 19.03
C ARG A 232 29.35 -6.37 20.50
N VAL A 233 28.53 -6.91 21.41
CA VAL A 233 28.86 -7.04 22.84
C VAL A 233 30.04 -7.99 23.04
N GLU A 234 30.08 -9.11 22.34
CA GLU A 234 31.17 -10.08 22.48
C GLU A 234 32.49 -9.54 21.92
N ARG A 235 32.45 -8.74 20.84
CA ARG A 235 33.62 -8.00 20.35
C ARG A 235 34.18 -7.03 21.41
N ILE A 236 33.31 -6.24 22.04
CA ILE A 236 33.70 -5.33 23.13
C ILE A 236 34.29 -6.11 24.31
N ARG A 237 33.75 -7.28 24.62
CA ARG A 237 34.26 -8.16 25.68
C ARG A 237 35.65 -8.71 25.36
N GLN A 238 35.90 -9.10 24.11
CA GLN A 238 37.23 -9.56 23.68
C GLN A 238 38.26 -8.43 23.65
N GLU A 239 37.89 -7.24 23.15
CA GLU A 239 38.79 -6.07 23.18
C GLU A 239 39.18 -5.65 24.61
N LYS A 240 38.27 -5.80 25.58
CA LYS A 240 38.58 -5.57 27.00
C LYS A 240 39.53 -6.63 27.59
N LYS A 241 39.45 -7.89 27.15
CA LYS A 241 40.39 -8.94 27.60
C LYS A 241 41.81 -8.70 27.08
N VAL A 242 41.97 -8.15 25.87
CA VAL A 242 43.30 -7.86 25.30
C VAL A 242 44.01 -6.69 26.01
N LYS A 243 43.27 -5.77 26.63
CA LYS A 243 43.83 -4.62 27.36
C LYS A 243 44.13 -4.88 28.84
N PHE A 244 43.80 -6.05 29.37
CA PHE A 244 44.03 -6.40 30.77
C PHE A 244 44.89 -7.66 30.89
N ASP A 245 45.97 -7.69 30.12
CA ASP A 245 47.03 -8.68 30.27
C ASP A 245 48.06 -8.15 31.28
N LEU A 246 47.91 -8.54 32.56
CA LEU A 246 48.80 -8.16 33.66
C LEU A 246 50.24 -8.67 33.49
N SER A 247 50.51 -9.53 32.49
CA SER A 247 51.86 -9.97 32.17
C SER A 247 52.66 -8.95 31.35
N LYS A 248 52.00 -7.90 30.82
CA LYS A 248 52.64 -6.85 30.05
C LYS A 248 52.68 -5.54 30.86
N PRO A 249 53.86 -4.94 31.08
CA PRO A 249 53.96 -3.66 31.77
C PRO A 249 53.24 -2.56 30.96
N PRO A 250 52.62 -1.58 31.64
CA PRO A 250 51.91 -0.50 30.97
C PRO A 250 52.86 0.28 30.07
N THR A 251 52.53 0.32 28.78
CA THR A 251 53.27 1.10 27.78
C THR A 251 52.85 2.57 27.92
N ILE A 252 53.65 3.35 28.65
CA ILE A 252 53.52 4.80 28.70
C ILE A 252 53.96 5.31 27.33
N LYS A 253 53.01 5.69 26.46
CA LYS A 253 53.32 6.41 25.24
C LYS A 253 53.89 7.78 25.62
N GLY A 254 55.20 7.91 25.48
CA GLY A 254 55.89 9.20 25.59
C GLY A 254 55.38 10.13 24.49
N ASN A 255 54.79 11.25 24.91
CA ASN A 255 54.47 12.36 24.04
C ASN A 255 55.79 13.08 23.72
N GLN A 256 56.35 12.86 22.54
CA GLN A 256 57.41 13.71 22.02
C GLN A 256 56.75 14.86 21.26
N ASP A 257 56.55 15.96 21.97
CA ASP A 257 56.45 17.27 21.33
C ASP A 257 57.83 17.62 20.77
N GLY A 258 57.89 17.78 19.45
CA GLY A 258 59.05 18.25 18.71
C GLY A 258 58.64 19.46 17.88
N THR A 259 59.16 20.61 18.31
CA THR A 259 59.22 21.95 17.69
C THR A 259 59.45 21.99 16.19
#